data_AF-A0A6L6HNT1-F1
#
_entry.id   AF-A0A6L6HNT1-F1
#
_cell.length_a   1.000
_cell.length_b   1.000
_cell.length_c   1.000
_cell.angle_alpha   90.00
_cell.angle_beta   90.00
_cell.angle_gamma   90.00
#
_symmetry.space_group_name_H-M   'P 1'
#
loop_
_entity.id
_entity.type
_entity.pdbx_description
1 polymer ?
#
loop_
_entity_poly.entity_id
_entity_poly.type
_entity_poly.pdbx_seq_one_letter_code
_entity_poly.pdbx_strand_id
1 'polypeptide(L)' 'MTIISQTIDAKTPPLYSVRLIDRRTGQVHRVNGAPLLALSREPQAAAASLLEGRDPALWEARIEPLATRTHQ' A
#
# COMPACT_ATOMS: atom_id res chain seq x y z
N MET A 1 -22.33 40.24 0.09
CA MET A 1 -21.10 39.59 0.59
C MET A 1 -21.36 38.09 0.56
N THR A 2 -21.01 37.44 -0.55
CA THR A 2 -21.42 36.05 -0.82
C THR A 2 -20.25 35.14 -0.46
N ILE A 3 -20.39 34.42 0.64
CA ILE A 3 -19.49 33.34 1.03
C ILE A 3 -19.72 32.16 0.09
N ILE A 4 -18.78 31.94 -0.81
CA ILE A 4 -18.69 30.73 -1.62
C ILE A 4 -18.33 29.56 -0.70
N SER A 5 -19.32 28.72 -0.40
CA SER A 5 -19.10 27.40 0.21
C SER A 5 -18.29 26.56 -0.78
N GLN A 6 -16.97 26.57 -0.63
CA GLN A 6 -16.09 25.68 -1.37
C GLN A 6 -16.35 24.26 -0.84
N THR A 7 -16.98 23.43 -1.66
CA THR A 7 -17.06 21.98 -1.45
C THR A 7 -15.63 21.44 -1.47
N ILE A 8 -15.04 21.26 -0.29
CA ILE A 8 -13.80 20.51 -0.09
C ILE A 8 -14.11 19.02 -0.21
N ASP A 9 -14.62 18.58 -1.36
CA ASP A 9 -14.73 17.16 -1.69
C ASP A 9 -13.63 16.79 -2.69
N ALA A 10 -12.40 16.90 -2.24
CA ALA A 10 -11.29 16.21 -2.88
C ALA A 10 -11.14 14.88 -2.13
N LYS A 11 -11.98 13.88 -2.47
CA LYS A 11 -11.90 12.52 -1.94
C LYS A 11 -10.57 11.89 -2.33
N THR A 12 -9.58 12.19 -1.52
CA THR A 12 -8.20 11.71 -1.60
C THR A 12 -8.24 10.17 -1.63
N PRO A 13 -7.75 9.50 -2.69
CA PRO A 13 -7.84 8.04 -2.77
C PRO A 13 -7.14 7.39 -1.56
N PRO A 14 -7.70 6.29 -1.01
CA PRO A 14 -7.17 5.64 0.18
C PRO A 14 -5.72 5.22 -0.03
N LEU A 15 -4.92 5.35 1.02
CA LEU A 15 -3.53 4.92 1.02
C LEU A 15 -3.48 3.44 1.43
N TYR A 16 -2.65 2.65 0.74
CA TYR A 16 -2.46 1.24 1.02
C TYR A 16 -1.02 0.96 1.42
N SER A 17 -0.85 -0.04 2.27
CA SER A 17 0.41 -0.72 2.51
C SER A 17 0.51 -1.94 1.61
N VAL A 18 1.66 -2.09 0.93
CA VAL A 18 1.98 -3.28 0.12
C VAL A 18 3.26 -3.89 0.65
N ARG A 19 3.16 -5.14 1.11
CA ARG A 19 4.26 -5.90 1.72
C ARG A 19 4.57 -7.13 0.90
N LEU A 20 5.84 -7.50 0.81
CA LEU A 20 6.26 -8.74 0.18
C LEU A 20 6.33 -9.85 1.25
N ILE A 21 5.66 -10.96 1.02
CA ILE A 21 5.57 -12.11 1.94
C ILE A 21 6.28 -13.31 1.30
N ASP A 22 7.16 -13.95 2.06
CA ASP A 22 7.74 -15.25 1.68
C ASP A 22 6.71 -16.34 1.97
N ARG A 23 6.19 -17.00 0.93
CA ARG A 23 5.17 -18.05 1.05
C ARG A 23 5.66 -19.27 1.83
N ARG A 24 6.98 -19.54 1.86
CA ARG A 24 7.54 -20.69 2.57
C ARG A 24 7.52 -20.50 4.09
N THR A 25 7.62 -19.26 4.55
CA THR A 25 7.74 -18.92 5.98
C THR A 25 6.57 -18.12 6.52
N GLY A 26 5.73 -17.55 5.65
CA GLY A 26 4.67 -16.61 5.99
C GLY A 26 5.16 -15.24 6.46
N GLN A 27 6.48 -15.00 6.44
CA GLN A 27 7.08 -13.78 6.99
C GLN A 27 7.20 -12.67 5.95
N VAL A 28 7.15 -11.42 6.43
CA VAL A 28 7.45 -10.25 5.60
C VAL A 28 8.92 -10.26 5.20
N HIS A 29 9.19 -10.10 3.91
CA HIS A 29 10.54 -9.93 3.39
C HIS A 29 11.22 -8.72 4.02
N ARG A 30 12.46 -8.89 4.48
CA ARG A 30 13.27 -7.82 5.06
C ARG A 30 14.53 -7.59 4.23
N VAL A 31 14.88 -6.33 4.02
CA VAL A 31 16.13 -5.89 3.41
C VAL A 31 16.94 -5.18 4.50
N ASN A 32 18.16 -5.65 4.78
CA ASN A 32 19.00 -5.14 5.86
C ASN A 32 18.27 -5.06 7.22
N GLY A 33 17.42 -6.04 7.53
CA GLY A 33 16.63 -6.11 8.77
C GLY A 33 15.35 -5.27 8.79
N ALA A 34 15.14 -4.37 7.83
CA ALA A 34 13.92 -3.57 7.71
C ALA A 34 12.86 -4.27 6.83
N PRO A 35 11.57 -4.27 7.18
CA PRO A 35 10.53 -4.84 6.34
C PRO A 35 10.40 -4.06 5.03
N LEU A 36 10.36 -4.77 3.90
CA LEU A 36 10.09 -4.16 2.61
C LEU A 36 8.61 -3.79 2.52
N LEU A 37 8.35 -2.48 2.51
CA LEU A 37 7.02 -1.88 2.52
C LEU A 37 6.95 -0.78 1.46
N ALA A 38 5.93 -0.83 0.60
CA ALA A 38 5.56 0.28 -0.28
C ALA A 38 4.24 0.89 0.18
N LEU A 39 4.17 2.22 0.22
CA LEU A 39 2.93 2.96 0.43
C LEU A 39 2.45 3.48 -0.93
N SER A 40 1.22 3.15 -1.32
CA SER A 40 0.71 3.53 -2.64
C SER A 40 -0.80 3.78 -2.61
N ARG A 41 -1.25 4.67 -3.49
CA ARG A 41 -2.67 4.85 -3.85
C ARG A 41 -3.08 3.98 -5.04
N GLU A 42 -2.10 3.36 -5.69
CA GLU A 42 -2.23 2.39 -6.78
C GLU A 42 -1.59 1.06 -6.33
N PRO A 43 -2.24 0.33 -5.40
CA PRO A 43 -1.58 -0.79 -4.73
C PRO A 43 -1.27 -1.97 -5.65
N GLN A 44 -2.05 -2.17 -6.72
CA GLN A 44 -1.81 -3.23 -7.70
C GLN A 44 -0.54 -2.97 -8.53
N ALA A 45 -0.30 -1.72 -8.94
CA ALA A 45 0.92 -1.35 -9.66
C ALA A 45 2.16 -1.47 -8.76
N ALA A 46 2.04 -1.07 -7.50
CA ALA A 46 3.10 -1.26 -6.50
C ALA A 46 3.37 -2.76 -6.24
N ALA A 47 2.33 -3.59 -6.15
CA ALA A 47 2.46 -5.04 -6.01
C ALA A 47 3.16 -5.69 -7.21
N ALA A 48 2.79 -5.30 -8.44
CA ALA A 48 3.45 -5.78 -9.65
C ALA A 48 4.95 -5.43 -9.65
N SER A 49 5.29 -4.18 -9.28
CA SER A 49 6.68 -3.74 -9.18
C SER A 49 7.46 -4.50 -8.11
N LEU A 50 6.84 -4.80 -6.96
CA LEU A 50 7.46 -5.60 -5.91
C LEU A 50 7.63 -7.07 -6.28
N LEU A 51 6.83 -7.61 -7.21
CA LEU A 51 6.91 -8.99 -7.67
C LEU A 51 7.76 -9.15 -8.94
N GLU A 52 8.14 -8.05 -9.59
CA GLU A 52 8.97 -8.09 -10.79
C GLU A 52 10.29 -8.85 -10.51
N GLY A 53 10.61 -9.80 -11.40
CA GLY A 53 11.79 -10.65 -11.30
C GLY A 53 11.75 -11.69 -10.16
N ARG A 54 10.61 -11.88 -9.48
CA ARG A 54 10.46 -12.84 -8.37
C ARG A 54 9.59 -14.03 -8.76
N ASP A 55 9.91 -15.18 -8.19
CA ASP A 55 9.11 -16.40 -8.35
C ASP A 55 7.78 -16.28 -7.58
N PRO A 56 6.61 -16.33 -8.26
CA PRO A 56 5.30 -16.23 -7.61
C PRO A 56 4.95 -17.43 -6.72
N ALA A 57 5.62 -18.58 -6.90
CA ALA A 57 5.47 -19.73 -6.00
C ALA A 57 6.13 -19.48 -4.64
N LEU A 58 7.11 -18.58 -4.58
CA LEU A 58 7.85 -18.22 -3.36
C LEU A 58 7.40 -16.90 -2.76
N TRP A 59 6.91 -15.98 -3.58
CA TRP A 59 6.62 -14.61 -3.17
C TRP A 59 5.17 -14.21 -3.41
N GLU A 60 4.61 -13.49 -2.44
CA GLU A 60 3.28 -12.89 -2.50
C GLU A 60 3.35 -11.40 -2.15
N ALA A 61 2.62 -10.56 -2.88
CA ALA A 61 2.37 -9.18 -2.45
C ALA A 61 1.06 -9.12 -1.68
N ARG A 62 1.11 -8.66 -0.42
CA ARG A 62 -0.06 -8.46 0.42
C ARG A 62 -0.41 -6.98 0.52
N ILE A 63 -1.63 -6.65 0.13
CA ILE A 63 -2.17 -5.30 0.07
C ILE A 63 -3.15 -5.12 1.22
N GLU A 64 -2.91 -4.14 2.09
CA GLU A 64 -3.82 -3.79 3.18
C GLU A 64 -4.09 -2.28 3.17
N PRO A 65 -5.35 -1.83 3.27
CA PRO A 65 -5.66 -0.41 3.38
C PRO A 65 -5.06 0.15 4.68
N LEU A 66 -4.44 1.32 4.59
CA LEU A 66 -4.11 2.07 5.78
C LEU A 66 -5.35 2.82 6.22
N ALA A 67 -5.77 2.59 7.47
CA ALA A 67 -6.84 3.36 8.05
C ALA A 67 -6.49 4.86 7.95
N THR A 68 -7.23 5.60 7.14
CA THR A 68 -7.22 7.06 7.23
C THR A 68 -7.83 7.41 8.57
N ARG A 69 -7.03 7.95 9.48
CA ARG A 69 -7.56 8.58 10.69
C ARG A 69 -8.38 9.78 10.24
N THR A 70 -9.68 9.58 10.08
CA THR A 70 -10.61 10.68 9.89
C THR A 70 -10.63 11.44 11.21
N HIS A 71 -9.99 12.61 11.26
CA HIS A 71 -10.27 13.57 12.33
C HIS A 71 -11.71 14.02 12.13
N GLN A 72 -12.63 13.50 12.97
CA GLN A 72 -13.92 14.15 13.20
C GLN A 72 -13.72 15.28 14.22
#